data_AF-A0A3G4W7M9-F1
#
_entry.id   AF-A0A3G4W7M9-F1
#
_cell.length_a   1.000
_cell.length_b   1.000
_cell.length_c   1.000
_cell.angle_alpha   90.00
_cell.angle_beta   90.00
_cell.angle_gamma   90.00
#
_symmetry.space_group_name_H-M   'P 1'
#
loop_
_entity.id
_entity.type
_entity.pdbx_description
1 polymer ?
#
loop_
_entity_poly.entity_id
_entity_poly.type
_entity_poly.pdbx_seq_one_letter_code
_entity_poly.pdbx_strand_id
1 'polypeptide(L)'
;MTTENGGAARRLRHVWLVAAQATLMILLGFFVTRVADGHWPLTLEDRLPRAFAEHRSPLGNGLSAGLSLMASTEGIVGVTLVCVAALLVLPRAPRWTEAVFLGASVAVQSAVFLLVTIFVERPRPDVPQLDGAPPTSSFPSGHVGASVALYGGLATLVLSRTRGPWRYLTAGVLLLVPPAVGLSRVYRGMHHPSDVAGGLLNGGATLLVMGFVFLYGRDRDRDSASDRTPYGVPRGGAEEVPAQPGRLARADGRPTGRRVVVVRHPHNCPDELATQVRTRLGRHGFTDQRWTSTTVERPGGGLAEECAAGGVDLVVACGGDGTVRACADVVAATGIPLALVPCGTGNLLARNLDLPADPATALEEALGGGDFGIDVGRVEGDGLPPTRFAVMTGAGFDAAMVRDASPALKARLGWVAYTLSAARHLRDPRMRLIIRLDGGRRIRRRARMVVIGNVGTLQGGLELLPRARPDSGRLEIVLFDPRGAAGWLAAATHLAARVVRRPAPAPSPGDPDGPNGPNGPHVVAGGSLEYFSATRIEVRFARAQAREVDGDSMSEGALLTAGIEPGALRMRLPRAPGATALPHAPGHSSQTPHTAHH
;
A
#
# COMPACT_ATOMS: atom_id res chain seq x y z
N MET A 1 10.45 -22.23 11.48
CA MET A 1 11.21 -21.25 12.29
C MET A 1 12.57 -21.04 11.64
N THR A 2 12.73 -20.06 10.72
CA THR A 2 14.03 -19.51 10.21
C THR A 2 13.88 -18.51 9.04
N THR A 3 12.68 -18.15 8.58
CA THR A 3 12.54 -17.28 7.38
C THR A 3 11.88 -15.91 7.61
N GLU A 4 11.11 -15.70 8.70
CA GLU A 4 10.49 -14.39 9.00
C GLU A 4 11.45 -13.34 9.59
N ASN A 5 12.54 -13.76 10.23
CA ASN A 5 13.55 -12.84 10.77
C ASN A 5 14.34 -12.10 9.68
N GLY A 6 14.36 -12.60 8.44
CA GLY A 6 15.16 -12.01 7.36
C GLY A 6 14.69 -10.62 6.93
N GLY A 7 13.38 -10.38 6.86
CA GLY A 7 12.81 -9.12 6.38
C GLY A 7 12.81 -8.00 7.42
N ALA A 8 12.49 -8.32 8.68
CA ALA A 8 12.60 -7.39 9.80
C ALA A 8 14.07 -7.05 10.10
N ALA A 9 14.97 -8.03 10.10
CA ALA A 9 16.40 -7.80 10.25
C ALA A 9 16.99 -6.97 9.11
N ARG A 10 16.58 -7.21 7.84
CA ARG A 10 16.99 -6.35 6.70
C ARG A 10 16.50 -4.91 6.88
N ARG A 11 15.24 -4.71 7.30
CA ARG A 11 14.64 -3.38 7.49
C ARG A 11 15.27 -2.61 8.64
N LEU A 12 15.54 -3.28 9.78
CA LEU A 12 16.33 -2.70 10.86
C LEU A 12 17.73 -2.36 10.37
N ARG A 13 18.38 -3.25 9.61
CA ARG A 13 19.74 -3.05 9.10
C ARG A 13 19.89 -1.76 8.30
N HIS A 14 18.93 -1.38 7.44
CA HIS A 14 19.05 -0.14 6.66
C HIS A 14 18.92 1.13 7.51
N VAL A 15 18.01 1.12 8.50
CA VAL A 15 17.88 2.23 9.46
C VAL A 15 19.14 2.34 10.31
N TRP A 16 19.68 1.20 10.74
CA TRP A 16 20.95 1.15 11.46
C TRP A 16 22.14 1.64 10.64
N LEU A 17 22.19 1.38 9.33
CA LEU A 17 23.27 1.88 8.47
C LEU A 17 23.26 3.40 8.34
N VAL A 18 22.09 4.01 8.18
CA VAL A 18 21.97 5.49 8.12
C VAL A 18 22.25 6.10 9.50
N ALA A 19 21.75 5.49 10.58
CA ALA A 19 22.04 5.92 11.94
C ALA A 19 23.55 5.82 12.25
N ALA A 20 24.19 4.70 11.89
CA ALA A 20 25.62 4.50 12.06
C ALA A 20 26.45 5.50 11.24
N GLN A 21 26.04 5.82 10.00
CA GLN A 21 26.65 6.88 9.21
C GLN A 21 26.58 8.23 9.94
N ALA A 22 25.40 8.61 10.42
CA ALA A 22 25.22 9.87 11.14
C ALA A 22 26.08 9.93 12.42
N THR A 23 26.06 8.86 13.22
CA THR A 23 26.91 8.75 14.42
C THR A 23 28.39 8.87 14.06
N LEU A 24 28.86 8.18 13.03
CA LEU A 24 30.26 8.25 12.59
C LEU A 24 30.65 9.67 12.15
N MET A 25 29.76 10.38 11.45
CA MET A 25 30.00 11.77 11.04
C MET A 25 30.01 12.74 12.21
N ILE A 26 29.16 12.53 13.22
CA ILE A 26 29.18 13.32 14.47
C ILE A 26 30.50 13.07 15.22
N LEU A 27 30.90 11.80 15.38
CA LEU A 27 32.15 11.44 16.04
C LEU A 27 33.37 12.00 15.29
N LEU A 28 33.36 11.94 13.96
CA LEU A 28 34.41 12.54 13.13
C LEU A 28 34.44 14.07 13.28
N GLY A 29 33.29 14.72 13.34
CA GLY A 29 33.19 16.15 13.59
C GLY A 29 33.74 16.55 14.96
N PHE A 30 33.42 15.79 16.02
CA PHE A 30 34.03 15.99 17.34
C PHE A 30 35.52 15.71 17.34
N PHE A 31 35.98 14.69 16.62
CA PHE A 31 37.41 14.43 16.47
C PHE A 31 38.13 15.62 15.83
N VAL A 32 37.61 16.14 14.72
CA VAL A 32 38.19 17.30 14.02
C VAL A 32 38.16 18.57 14.89
N THR A 33 37.08 18.80 15.63
CA THR A 33 36.87 20.06 16.39
C THR A 33 37.41 20.05 17.82
N ARG A 34 37.55 18.88 18.46
CA ARG A 34 37.92 18.78 19.89
C ARG A 34 39.22 18.05 20.15
N VAL A 35 39.61 17.12 19.28
CA VAL A 35 40.75 16.22 19.52
C VAL A 35 41.93 16.54 18.62
N ALA A 36 41.66 16.75 17.34
CA ALA A 36 42.68 16.97 16.33
C ALA A 36 42.93 18.46 16.07
N ASP A 37 42.14 19.35 16.70
CA ASP A 37 42.36 20.79 16.68
C ASP A 37 43.77 21.10 17.25
N GLY A 38 44.57 21.86 16.51
CA GLY A 38 45.97 22.14 16.88
C GLY A 38 46.98 21.01 16.63
N HIS A 39 46.56 19.86 16.06
CA HIS A 39 47.46 18.75 15.71
C HIS A 39 47.60 18.56 14.20
N TRP A 40 48.76 18.07 13.75
CA TRP A 40 49.01 17.73 12.35
C TRP A 40 48.04 16.64 11.87
N PRO A 41 47.43 16.73 10.66
CA PRO A 41 47.65 17.72 9.60
C PRO A 41 46.72 18.95 9.63
N LEU A 42 45.81 19.07 10.60
CA LEU A 42 44.83 20.16 10.66
C LEU A 42 45.46 21.52 10.94
N THR A 43 46.64 21.57 11.55
CA THR A 43 47.43 22.81 11.67
C THR A 43 47.82 23.45 10.34
N LEU A 44 47.77 22.70 9.23
CA LEU A 44 48.01 23.22 7.89
C LEU A 44 46.75 23.68 7.15
N GLU A 45 45.57 23.36 7.67
CA GLU A 45 44.34 23.44 6.89
C GLU A 45 43.97 24.88 6.53
N ASP A 46 44.38 25.85 7.36
CA ASP A 46 44.22 27.27 7.10
C ASP A 46 45.19 27.85 6.06
N ARG A 47 46.30 27.16 5.75
CA ARG A 47 47.27 27.66 4.76
C ARG A 47 46.65 27.75 3.37
N LEU A 48 45.78 26.81 3.01
CA LEU A 48 45.15 26.75 1.70
C LEU A 48 44.10 27.86 1.50
N PRO A 49 43.12 28.08 2.41
CA PRO A 49 42.22 29.22 2.35
C PRO A 49 42.95 30.57 2.33
N ARG A 50 43.99 30.77 3.16
CA ARG A 50 44.77 32.03 3.20
C ARG A 50 45.50 32.28 1.89
N ALA A 51 46.23 31.28 1.37
CA ALA A 51 46.92 31.39 0.10
C ALA A 51 45.96 31.72 -1.05
N PHE A 52 44.76 31.11 -1.08
CA PHE A 52 43.74 31.47 -2.06
C PHE A 52 43.18 32.87 -1.87
N ALA A 53 42.96 33.31 -0.64
CA ALA A 53 42.46 34.66 -0.34
C ALA A 53 43.45 35.74 -0.79
N GLU A 54 44.75 35.50 -0.63
CA GLU A 54 45.83 36.40 -1.06
C GLU A 54 45.96 36.47 -2.59
N HIS A 55 45.68 35.37 -3.30
CA HIS A 55 45.88 35.27 -4.76
C HIS A 55 44.56 35.27 -5.56
N ARG A 56 43.52 35.97 -5.06
CA ARG A 56 42.25 36.05 -5.78
C ARG A 56 42.38 36.83 -7.08
N SER A 57 41.72 36.35 -8.13
CA SER A 57 41.70 37.01 -9.44
C SER A 57 40.26 37.09 -9.95
N PRO A 58 39.93 38.06 -10.82
CA PRO A 58 38.58 38.18 -11.38
C PRO A 58 38.09 36.90 -12.06
N LEU A 59 38.99 36.21 -12.78
CA LEU A 59 38.72 34.93 -13.43
C LEU A 59 38.49 33.81 -12.41
N GLY A 60 39.33 33.71 -11.36
CA GLY A 60 39.14 32.73 -10.29
C GLY A 60 37.85 32.96 -9.49
N ASN A 61 37.47 34.21 -9.28
CA ASN A 61 36.21 34.60 -8.63
C ASN A 61 34.99 34.19 -9.48
N GLY A 62 35.05 34.40 -10.80
CA GLY A 62 33.99 33.99 -11.73
C GLY A 62 33.85 32.47 -11.83
N LEU A 63 34.96 31.74 -11.98
CA LEU A 63 34.94 30.27 -12.05
C LEU A 63 34.45 29.64 -10.76
N SER A 64 34.95 30.12 -9.60
CA SER A 64 34.49 29.62 -8.31
C SER A 64 33.03 29.95 -8.02
N ALA A 65 32.52 31.08 -8.51
CA ALA A 65 31.10 31.44 -8.39
C ALA A 65 30.23 30.48 -9.18
N GLY A 66 30.61 30.17 -10.43
CA GLY A 66 29.89 29.20 -11.26
C GLY A 66 29.85 27.80 -10.64
N LEU A 67 31.00 27.29 -10.18
CA LEU A 67 31.08 26.00 -9.50
C LEU A 67 30.28 25.96 -8.20
N SER A 68 30.30 27.04 -7.41
CA SER A 68 29.51 27.14 -6.19
C SER A 68 28.01 27.21 -6.49
N LEU A 69 27.60 27.89 -7.56
CA LEU A 69 26.20 27.98 -7.99
C LEU A 69 25.65 26.60 -8.42
N MET A 70 26.47 25.81 -9.12
CA MET A 70 26.13 24.43 -9.51
C MET A 70 25.89 23.49 -8.32
N ALA A 71 26.44 23.83 -7.16
CA ALA A 71 26.28 23.08 -5.91
C ALA A 71 25.39 23.79 -4.88
N SER A 72 24.75 24.91 -5.26
CA SER A 72 23.76 25.57 -4.42
C SER A 72 22.61 24.63 -4.09
N THR A 73 21.97 24.81 -2.93
CA THR A 73 20.85 23.96 -2.52
C THR A 73 19.72 23.96 -3.55
N GLU A 74 19.35 25.14 -4.07
CA GLU A 74 18.34 25.27 -5.12
C GLU A 74 18.77 24.60 -6.43
N GLY A 75 20.04 24.77 -6.82
CA GLY A 75 20.61 24.13 -8.00
C GLY A 75 20.61 22.60 -7.90
N ILE A 76 21.09 22.04 -6.79
CA ILE A 76 21.09 20.60 -6.56
C ILE A 76 19.67 20.05 -6.54
N VAL A 77 18.74 20.69 -5.82
CA VAL A 77 17.35 20.24 -5.76
C VAL A 77 16.70 20.33 -7.14
N GLY A 78 16.84 21.45 -7.85
CA GLY A 78 16.30 21.66 -9.18
C GLY A 78 16.82 20.62 -10.19
N VAL A 79 18.14 20.42 -10.27
CA VAL A 79 18.75 19.43 -11.15
C VAL A 79 18.33 18.01 -10.75
N THR A 80 18.25 17.70 -9.46
CA THR A 80 17.78 16.39 -8.98
C THR A 80 16.34 16.14 -9.42
N LEU A 81 15.44 17.12 -9.26
CA LEU A 81 14.04 17.01 -9.69
C LEU A 81 13.93 16.85 -11.20
N VAL A 82 14.72 17.59 -11.99
CA VAL A 82 14.76 17.44 -13.45
C VAL A 82 15.29 16.06 -13.85
N CYS A 83 16.36 15.58 -13.24
CA CYS A 83 16.90 14.24 -13.51
C CYS A 83 15.92 13.14 -13.10
N VAL A 84 15.27 13.26 -11.94
CA VAL A 84 14.22 12.35 -11.48
C VAL A 84 13.07 12.38 -12.49
N ALA A 85 12.54 13.55 -12.84
CA ALA A 85 11.47 13.67 -13.83
C ALA A 85 11.88 13.09 -15.18
N ALA A 86 13.10 13.35 -15.66
CA ALA A 86 13.62 12.77 -16.90
C ALA A 86 13.68 11.24 -16.82
N LEU A 87 14.21 10.67 -15.73
CA LEU A 87 14.24 9.22 -15.50
C LEU A 87 12.84 8.60 -15.45
N LEU A 88 11.82 9.36 -15.05
CA LEU A 88 10.41 8.94 -15.03
C LEU A 88 9.66 9.16 -16.35
N VAL A 89 10.07 10.15 -17.16
CA VAL A 89 9.37 10.58 -18.39
C VAL A 89 9.99 10.00 -19.66
N LEU A 90 11.29 9.69 -19.67
CA LEU A 90 12.01 9.20 -20.86
C LEU A 90 11.32 7.96 -21.45
N PRO A 91 11.09 7.93 -22.79
CA PRO A 91 10.17 7.00 -23.46
C PRO A 91 10.62 5.52 -23.48
N ARG A 92 11.75 5.17 -22.86
CA ARG A 92 12.24 3.80 -22.72
C ARG A 92 12.19 3.39 -21.25
N ALA A 93 11.03 2.88 -20.82
CA ALA A 93 10.70 2.39 -19.47
C ALA A 93 11.10 3.33 -18.31
N PRO A 94 10.14 3.81 -17.49
CA PRO A 94 10.47 4.71 -16.39
C PRO A 94 11.40 4.01 -15.39
N ARG A 95 12.55 4.64 -15.16
CA ARG A 95 13.66 4.14 -14.34
C ARG A 95 13.43 4.50 -12.87
N TRP A 96 12.33 3.96 -12.31
CA TRP A 96 11.85 4.33 -10.97
C TRP A 96 12.85 4.00 -9.86
N THR A 97 13.55 2.87 -9.95
CA THR A 97 14.56 2.50 -8.94
C THR A 97 15.72 3.49 -8.95
N GLU A 98 16.09 3.97 -10.12
CA GLU A 98 17.17 4.93 -10.35
C GLU A 98 16.75 6.33 -9.92
N ALA A 99 15.50 6.71 -10.21
CA ALA A 99 14.90 7.95 -9.74
C ALA A 99 14.80 7.99 -8.21
N VAL A 100 14.34 6.89 -7.59
CA VAL A 100 14.29 6.76 -6.12
C VAL A 100 15.69 6.71 -5.53
N PHE A 101 16.63 5.98 -6.13
CA PHE A 101 18.02 5.96 -5.69
C PHE A 101 18.64 7.36 -5.69
N LEU A 102 18.47 8.11 -6.78
CA LEU A 102 19.03 9.46 -6.91
C LEU A 102 18.37 10.43 -5.91
N GLY A 103 17.04 10.46 -5.86
CA GLY A 103 16.29 11.33 -4.95
C GLY A 103 16.52 11.00 -3.47
N ALA A 104 16.51 9.71 -3.10
CA ALA A 104 16.78 9.27 -1.74
C ALA A 104 18.23 9.54 -1.33
N SER A 105 19.21 9.42 -2.25
CA SER A 105 20.61 9.73 -1.94
C SER A 105 20.78 11.21 -1.56
N VAL A 106 20.17 12.13 -2.31
CA VAL A 106 20.24 13.57 -2.01
C VAL A 106 19.49 13.90 -0.70
N ALA A 107 18.30 13.32 -0.50
CA ALA A 107 17.50 13.54 0.71
C ALA A 107 18.18 13.01 1.98
N VAL A 108 18.70 11.78 1.95
CA VAL A 108 19.38 11.17 3.10
C VAL A 108 20.69 11.90 3.40
N GLN A 109 21.48 12.23 2.38
CA GLN A 109 22.72 13.00 2.58
C GLN A 109 22.42 14.34 3.25
N SER A 110 21.37 15.05 2.80
CA SER A 110 20.96 16.34 3.37
C SER A 110 20.48 16.19 4.82
N ALA A 111 19.72 15.14 5.13
CA ALA A 111 19.26 14.85 6.49
C ALA A 111 20.44 14.55 7.44
N VAL A 112 21.40 13.72 7.01
CA VAL A 112 22.61 13.43 7.80
C VAL A 112 23.45 14.69 7.99
N PHE A 113 23.61 15.51 6.95
CA PHE A 113 24.29 16.80 7.06
C PHE A 113 23.64 17.70 8.11
N LEU A 114 22.33 17.94 8.02
CA LEU A 114 21.61 18.79 8.97
C LEU A 114 21.75 18.26 10.40
N LEU A 115 21.62 16.95 10.57
CA LEU A 115 21.79 16.32 11.87
C LEU A 115 23.19 16.55 12.44
N VAL A 116 24.26 16.37 11.65
CA VAL A 116 25.63 16.62 12.12
C VAL A 116 25.83 18.09 12.50
N THR A 117 25.27 19.03 11.72
CA THR A 117 25.41 20.47 12.01
C THR A 117 24.70 20.93 13.28
N ILE A 118 23.76 20.16 13.80
CA ILE A 118 23.11 20.42 15.11
C ILE A 118 24.07 20.11 16.27
N PHE A 119 24.95 19.10 16.11
CA PHE A 119 25.83 18.63 17.18
C PHE A 119 27.25 19.16 17.09
N VAL A 120 27.74 19.42 15.88
CA VAL A 120 29.13 19.81 15.62
C VAL A 120 29.16 21.28 15.20
N GLU A 121 29.53 22.14 16.14
CA GLU A 121 29.77 23.56 15.87
C GLU A 121 31.24 23.75 15.46
N ARG A 122 31.45 24.26 14.25
CA ARG A 122 32.77 24.59 13.74
C ARG A 122 32.79 25.97 13.06
N PRO A 123 33.71 26.87 13.45
CA PRO A 123 33.86 28.16 12.79
C PRO A 123 34.47 28.01 11.40
N ARG A 124 34.11 28.94 10.51
CA ARG A 124 34.69 29.02 9.16
C ARG A 124 36.15 29.52 9.21
N PRO A 125 36.93 29.32 8.13
CA PRO A 125 38.27 29.86 8.05
C PRO A 125 38.30 31.38 8.23
N ASP A 126 39.30 31.88 8.96
CA ASP A 126 39.51 33.31 9.23
C ASP A 126 40.15 34.01 8.03
N VAL A 127 39.38 34.12 6.94
CA VAL A 127 39.73 34.83 5.72
C VAL A 127 38.48 35.56 5.19
N PRO A 128 38.62 36.69 4.46
CA PRO A 128 37.47 37.37 3.89
C PRO A 128 36.64 36.44 3.00
N GLN A 129 35.36 36.24 3.32
CA GLN A 129 34.48 35.37 2.55
C GLN A 129 33.92 36.08 1.32
N LEU A 130 33.78 35.35 0.20
CA LEU A 130 33.17 35.87 -1.03
C LEU A 130 31.64 35.64 -1.10
N ASP A 131 31.09 34.85 -0.19
CA ASP A 131 29.66 34.55 -0.10
C ASP A 131 29.09 34.98 1.25
N GLY A 132 27.78 35.23 1.29
CA GLY A 132 27.05 35.38 2.55
C GLY A 132 27.18 34.13 3.42
N ALA A 133 27.46 34.33 4.70
CA ALA A 133 27.66 33.30 5.69
C ALA A 133 26.31 32.80 6.26
N PRO A 134 25.79 31.61 5.88
CA PRO A 134 24.59 31.07 6.52
C PRO A 134 24.86 30.72 8.00
N PRO A 135 23.84 30.71 8.87
CA PRO A 135 23.94 30.48 10.32
C PRO A 135 24.19 28.99 10.69
N THR A 136 24.90 28.26 9.84
CA THR A 136 25.17 26.83 10.00
C THR A 136 26.67 26.57 10.18
N SER A 137 27.00 25.48 10.89
CA SER A 137 28.37 25.01 11.08
C SER A 137 29.15 24.84 9.76
N SER A 138 30.48 24.99 9.80
CA SER A 138 31.34 24.73 8.63
C SER A 138 31.50 23.24 8.34
N PHE A 139 31.37 22.36 9.33
CA PHE A 139 31.56 20.91 9.20
C PHE A 139 30.23 20.13 9.23
N PRO A 140 30.04 19.13 8.36
CA PRO A 140 30.76 18.90 7.09
C PRO A 140 30.24 19.86 6.01
N SER A 141 30.94 19.98 4.88
CA SER A 141 30.45 20.83 3.79
C SER A 141 29.21 20.24 3.11
N GLY A 142 28.04 20.87 3.33
CA GLY A 142 26.76 20.45 2.74
C GLY A 142 26.72 20.53 1.21
N HIS A 143 27.33 21.56 0.60
CA HIS A 143 27.41 21.72 -0.86
C HIS A 143 28.21 20.58 -1.50
N VAL A 144 29.34 20.22 -0.89
CA VAL A 144 30.18 19.12 -1.35
C VAL A 144 29.45 17.79 -1.18
N GLY A 145 28.85 17.52 -0.02
CA GLY A 145 28.09 16.30 0.21
C GLY A 145 26.90 16.12 -0.75
N ALA A 146 26.13 17.19 -0.97
CA ALA A 146 24.99 17.18 -1.89
C ALA A 146 25.44 17.00 -3.35
N SER A 147 26.57 17.61 -3.74
CA SER A 147 27.17 17.39 -5.06
C SER A 147 27.62 15.94 -5.26
N VAL A 148 28.19 15.28 -4.25
CA VAL A 148 28.52 13.85 -4.33
C VAL A 148 27.24 13.02 -4.49
N ALA A 149 26.21 13.28 -3.70
CA ALA A 149 24.95 12.54 -3.78
C ALA A 149 24.28 12.65 -5.17
N LEU A 150 24.27 13.84 -5.77
CA LEU A 150 23.72 14.06 -7.11
C LEU A 150 24.66 13.53 -8.22
N TYR A 151 25.85 14.11 -8.37
CA TYR A 151 26.72 13.82 -9.50
C TYR A 151 27.36 12.44 -9.40
N GLY A 152 27.72 11.98 -8.19
CA GLY A 152 28.16 10.61 -7.94
C GLY A 152 27.03 9.59 -8.09
N GLY A 153 25.80 9.96 -7.72
CA GLY A 153 24.60 9.16 -8.01
C GLY A 153 24.38 8.99 -9.51
N LEU A 154 24.44 10.07 -10.28
CA LEU A 154 24.36 10.05 -11.74
C LEU A 154 25.50 9.23 -12.38
N ALA A 155 26.74 9.38 -11.90
CA ALA A 155 27.88 8.59 -12.37
C ALA A 155 27.66 7.09 -12.16
N THR A 156 27.12 6.71 -11.00
CA THR A 156 26.74 5.32 -10.67
C THR A 156 25.68 4.78 -11.65
N LEU A 157 24.68 5.59 -11.99
CA LEU A 157 23.65 5.23 -12.97
C LEU A 157 24.21 5.11 -14.38
N VAL A 158 25.12 5.99 -14.79
CA VAL A 158 25.80 5.92 -16.09
C VAL A 158 26.63 4.65 -16.18
N LEU A 159 27.48 4.37 -15.20
CA LEU A 159 28.36 3.19 -15.19
C LEU A 159 27.57 1.87 -15.20
N SER A 160 26.49 1.80 -14.43
CA SER A 160 25.68 0.58 -14.33
C SER A 160 24.78 0.33 -15.54
N ARG A 161 24.33 1.39 -16.26
CA ARG A 161 23.24 1.25 -17.25
C ARG A 161 23.59 1.61 -18.68
N THR A 162 24.69 2.30 -18.93
CA THR A 162 25.11 2.62 -20.30
C THR A 162 26.16 1.60 -20.77
N ARG A 163 26.09 1.26 -22.06
CA ARG A 163 27.05 0.37 -22.72
C ARG A 163 27.94 1.20 -23.63
N GLY A 164 29.20 0.78 -23.78
CA GLY A 164 30.21 1.47 -24.59
C GLY A 164 31.24 2.25 -23.76
N PRO A 165 32.36 2.66 -24.38
CA PRO A 165 33.51 3.26 -23.68
C PRO A 165 33.22 4.66 -23.13
N TRP A 166 32.32 5.42 -23.78
CA TRP A 166 31.95 6.78 -23.39
C TRP A 166 31.36 6.91 -21.99
N ARG A 167 30.87 5.82 -21.41
CA ARG A 167 30.36 5.81 -20.03
C ARG A 167 31.43 6.12 -19.00
N TYR A 168 32.67 5.69 -19.24
CA TYR A 168 33.79 5.95 -18.33
C TYR A 168 34.19 7.41 -18.37
N LEU A 169 34.22 8.00 -19.57
CA LEU A 169 34.45 9.44 -19.74
C LEU A 169 33.35 10.26 -19.05
N THR A 170 32.09 9.92 -19.31
CA THR A 170 30.93 10.65 -18.75
C THR A 170 30.90 10.53 -17.22
N ALA A 171 31.11 9.33 -16.68
CA ALA A 171 31.20 9.13 -15.24
C ALA A 171 32.40 9.85 -14.62
N GLY A 172 33.55 9.87 -15.32
CA GLY A 172 34.73 10.63 -14.92
C GLY A 172 34.43 12.11 -14.79
N VAL A 173 33.80 12.72 -15.80
CA VAL A 173 33.39 14.14 -15.77
C VAL A 173 32.46 14.42 -14.60
N LEU A 174 31.45 13.57 -14.36
CA LEU A 174 30.53 13.73 -13.24
C LEU A 174 31.24 13.63 -11.88
N LEU A 175 32.20 12.72 -11.74
CA LEU A 175 32.97 12.53 -10.50
C LEU A 175 34.01 13.63 -10.25
N LEU A 176 34.36 14.42 -11.26
CA LEU A 176 35.21 15.61 -11.10
C LEU A 176 34.45 16.81 -10.52
N VAL A 177 33.12 16.83 -10.60
CA VAL A 177 32.32 17.97 -10.11
C VAL A 177 32.44 18.14 -8.59
N PRO A 178 32.24 17.12 -7.73
CA PRO A 178 32.33 17.30 -6.28
C PRO A 178 33.68 17.83 -5.74
N PRO A 179 34.86 17.34 -6.19
CA PRO A 179 36.13 17.91 -5.74
C PRO A 179 36.35 19.32 -6.29
N ALA A 180 35.89 19.65 -7.49
CA ALA A 180 35.94 21.01 -8.02
C ALA A 180 35.07 21.98 -7.21
N VAL A 181 33.87 21.54 -6.80
CA VAL A 181 33.01 22.27 -5.86
C VAL A 181 33.75 22.46 -4.54
N GLY A 182 34.34 21.40 -3.98
CA GLY A 182 35.12 21.47 -2.75
C GLY A 182 36.24 22.51 -2.82
N LEU A 183 37.04 22.49 -3.88
CA LEU A 183 38.09 23.46 -4.12
C LEU A 183 37.55 24.89 -4.20
N SER A 184 36.42 25.09 -4.89
CA SER A 184 35.75 26.39 -4.97
C SER A 184 35.31 26.91 -3.59
N ARG A 185 34.84 26.02 -2.70
CA ARG A 185 34.40 26.39 -1.35
C ARG A 185 35.56 26.80 -0.45
N VAL A 186 36.73 26.17 -0.61
CA VAL A 186 37.97 26.57 0.07
C VAL A 186 38.49 27.90 -0.48
N TYR A 187 38.52 28.07 -1.80
CA TYR A 187 38.93 29.31 -2.47
C TYR A 187 38.10 30.53 -2.02
N ARG A 188 36.79 30.34 -1.87
CA ARG A 188 35.84 31.38 -1.42
C ARG A 188 35.87 31.62 0.09
N GLY A 189 36.70 30.90 0.84
CA GLY A 189 36.86 31.06 2.29
C GLY A 189 35.72 30.48 3.13
N MET A 190 34.89 29.60 2.55
CA MET A 190 33.66 29.14 3.20
C MET A 190 33.85 27.87 4.04
N HIS A 191 34.88 27.09 3.76
CA HIS A 191 35.12 25.79 4.36
C HIS A 191 36.62 25.50 4.43
N HIS A 192 37.01 24.76 5.47
CA HIS A 192 38.35 24.18 5.58
C HIS A 192 38.50 22.95 4.68
N PRO A 193 39.72 22.55 4.29
CA PRO A 193 39.96 21.29 3.57
C PRO A 193 39.34 20.05 4.24
N SER A 194 39.33 20.00 5.58
CA SER A 194 38.71 18.92 6.35
C SER A 194 37.17 18.93 6.28
N ASP A 195 36.53 20.09 6.14
CA ASP A 195 35.08 20.20 5.90
C ASP A 195 34.70 19.61 4.54
N VAL A 196 35.55 19.84 3.53
CA VAL A 196 35.39 19.27 2.19
C VAL A 196 35.55 17.75 2.24
N ALA A 197 36.58 17.25 2.92
CA ALA A 197 36.77 15.83 3.13
C ALA A 197 35.57 15.19 3.86
N GLY A 198 35.06 15.83 4.91
CA GLY A 198 33.84 15.41 5.61
C GLY A 198 32.60 15.38 4.69
N GLY A 199 32.45 16.39 3.82
CA GLY A 199 31.39 16.43 2.81
C GLY A 199 31.50 15.27 1.80
N LEU A 200 32.71 15.00 1.30
CA LEU A 200 32.97 13.89 0.38
C LEU A 200 32.66 12.53 1.03
N LEU A 201 33.10 12.33 2.28
CA LEU A 201 32.85 11.12 3.05
C LEU A 201 31.36 10.91 3.32
N ASN A 202 30.65 11.95 3.75
CA ASN A 202 29.22 11.88 4.02
C ASN A 202 28.44 11.51 2.74
N GLY A 203 28.67 12.21 1.64
CA GLY A 203 28.01 11.91 0.37
C GLY A 203 28.36 10.53 -0.18
N GLY A 204 29.64 10.14 -0.09
CA GLY A 204 30.11 8.81 -0.52
C GLY A 204 29.51 7.68 0.29
N ALA A 205 29.46 7.81 1.62
CA ALA A 205 28.81 6.85 2.51
C ALA A 205 27.31 6.72 2.18
N THR A 206 26.62 7.84 1.95
CA THR A 206 25.21 7.79 1.53
C THR A 206 25.04 7.03 0.22
N LEU A 207 25.88 7.28 -0.79
CA LEU A 207 25.81 6.54 -2.06
C LEU A 207 26.07 5.04 -1.89
N LEU A 208 27.01 4.65 -1.03
CA LEU A 208 27.28 3.24 -0.74
C LEU A 208 26.09 2.57 -0.04
N VAL A 209 25.50 3.22 0.97
CA VAL A 209 24.31 2.72 1.67
C VAL A 209 23.14 2.60 0.69
N MET A 210 22.85 3.65 -0.09
CA MET A 210 21.75 3.63 -1.05
C MET A 210 21.98 2.65 -2.21
N GLY A 211 23.22 2.52 -2.69
CA GLY A 211 23.59 1.58 -3.75
C GLY A 211 23.42 0.14 -3.31
N PHE A 212 23.81 -0.18 -2.07
CA PHE A 212 23.59 -1.50 -1.48
C PHE A 212 22.10 -1.82 -1.30
N VAL A 213 21.29 -0.83 -0.91
CA VAL A 213 19.83 -0.97 -0.72
C VAL A 213 19.11 -1.20 -2.05
N PHE A 214 19.43 -0.41 -3.08
CA PHE A 214 18.61 -0.32 -4.30
C PHE A 214 19.18 -1.05 -5.53
N LEU A 215 20.51 -1.20 -5.63
CA LEU A 215 21.15 -1.72 -6.85
C LEU A 215 21.70 -3.15 -6.68
N TYR A 216 22.17 -3.54 -5.48
CA TYR A 216 22.83 -4.84 -5.26
C TYR A 216 21.88 -6.01 -4.97
N GLY A 217 20.64 -5.74 -4.54
CA GLY A 217 19.65 -6.79 -4.21
C GLY A 217 19.09 -7.55 -5.41
N ARG A 218 19.40 -7.12 -6.64
CA ARG A 218 18.68 -7.51 -7.85
C ARG A 218 19.32 -8.65 -8.65
N ASP A 219 20.61 -8.93 -8.44
CA ASP A 219 21.31 -10.00 -9.17
C ASP A 219 21.04 -11.40 -8.60
N ARG A 220 20.73 -11.52 -7.29
CA ARG A 220 20.39 -12.83 -6.68
C ARG A 220 19.04 -13.39 -7.12
N ASP A 221 18.05 -12.53 -7.35
CA ASP A 221 16.69 -12.97 -7.74
C ASP A 221 16.64 -13.39 -9.22
N ARG A 222 17.62 -12.96 -10.02
CA ARG A 222 17.71 -13.27 -11.45
C ARG A 222 18.25 -14.68 -11.72
N ASP A 223 19.23 -15.11 -10.95
CA ASP A 223 19.82 -16.45 -11.05
C ASP A 223 18.91 -17.53 -10.42
N SER A 224 18.02 -17.13 -9.51
CA SER A 224 17.05 -18.03 -8.87
C SER A 224 15.81 -18.31 -9.74
N ALA A 225 15.57 -17.47 -10.76
CA ALA A 225 14.39 -17.53 -11.62
C ALA A 225 14.60 -18.34 -12.91
N SER A 226 15.84 -18.70 -13.26
CA SER A 226 16.14 -19.46 -14.47
C SER A 226 16.00 -20.97 -14.34
N ASP A 227 15.68 -21.50 -13.16
CA ASP A 227 15.71 -22.95 -12.87
C ASP A 227 14.33 -23.56 -12.52
N ARG A 228 13.23 -22.97 -12.99
CA ARG A 228 11.89 -23.55 -12.81
C ARG A 228 11.14 -23.64 -14.14
N THR A 229 11.14 -24.84 -14.71
CA THR A 229 10.30 -25.22 -15.86
C THR A 229 8.82 -25.36 -15.45
N PRO A 230 7.85 -25.09 -16.35
CA PRO A 230 6.44 -25.21 -16.06
C PRO A 230 5.87 -26.58 -16.50
N TYR A 231 5.45 -27.40 -15.54
CA TYR A 231 4.43 -28.46 -15.69
C TYR A 231 3.25 -28.02 -14.80
N GLY A 232 1.96 -28.08 -15.12
CA GLY A 232 1.14 -28.95 -15.96
C GLY A 232 -0.17 -29.10 -15.17
N VAL A 233 -1.28 -28.52 -15.62
CA VAL A 233 -2.56 -28.48 -14.87
C VAL A 233 -3.34 -29.79 -15.06
N PRO A 234 -3.77 -30.49 -14.00
CA PRO A 234 -4.81 -31.51 -14.13
C PRO A 234 -6.20 -30.87 -14.02
N ARG A 235 -7.07 -31.24 -14.96
CA ARG A 235 -8.52 -31.03 -14.91
C ARG A 235 -9.11 -31.88 -13.78
N GLY A 236 -9.82 -31.26 -12.84
CA GLY A 236 -10.68 -31.93 -11.87
C GLY A 236 -11.98 -31.14 -11.76
N GLY A 237 -13.10 -31.77 -12.13
CA GLY A 237 -14.43 -31.16 -12.09
C GLY A 237 -14.87 -30.86 -10.66
N ALA A 238 -15.41 -29.67 -10.46
CA ALA A 238 -16.14 -29.31 -9.25
C ALA A 238 -17.51 -29.97 -9.30
N GLU A 239 -17.79 -30.83 -8.33
CA GLU A 239 -19.10 -31.45 -8.11
C GLU A 239 -19.94 -30.45 -7.29
N GLU A 240 -21.05 -29.99 -7.86
CA GLU A 240 -22.02 -29.10 -7.20
C GLU A 240 -22.67 -29.83 -6.01
N VAL A 241 -22.51 -29.27 -4.81
CA VAL A 241 -23.26 -29.71 -3.62
C VAL A 241 -24.73 -29.26 -3.79
N PRO A 242 -25.73 -30.15 -3.72
CA PRO A 242 -27.11 -29.78 -3.99
C PRO A 242 -27.70 -28.91 -2.86
N ALA A 243 -28.38 -27.82 -3.25
CA ALA A 243 -29.16 -27.00 -2.33
C ALA A 243 -30.38 -27.78 -1.78
N GLN A 244 -30.50 -27.89 -0.46
CA GLN A 244 -31.69 -28.44 0.20
C GLN A 244 -32.65 -27.32 0.64
N PRO A 245 -33.98 -27.45 0.41
CA PRO A 245 -34.97 -26.48 0.89
C PRO A 245 -35.18 -26.59 2.40
N GLY A 246 -35.39 -25.43 3.03
CA GLY A 246 -35.47 -25.28 4.48
C GLY A 246 -36.54 -26.14 5.17
N ARG A 247 -36.19 -26.59 6.38
CA ARG A 247 -37.13 -27.18 7.32
C ARG A 247 -36.98 -26.54 8.70
N LEU A 248 -37.95 -25.68 9.03
CA LEU A 248 -38.28 -25.36 10.42
C LEU A 248 -38.89 -26.62 11.04
N ALA A 249 -38.16 -27.29 11.92
CA ALA A 249 -38.71 -28.28 12.84
C ALA A 249 -37.92 -28.25 14.14
N ARG A 250 -38.57 -27.77 15.21
CA ARG A 250 -38.21 -28.11 16.59
C ARG A 250 -38.51 -29.59 16.79
N ALA A 251 -37.54 -30.35 17.30
CA ALA A 251 -37.76 -31.60 17.99
C ALA A 251 -36.58 -31.85 18.95
N ASP A 252 -36.95 -32.25 20.15
CA ASP A 252 -36.13 -32.46 21.34
C ASP A 252 -35.08 -33.57 21.18
N GLY A 253 -33.99 -33.45 21.96
CA GLY A 253 -33.00 -34.52 22.12
C GLY A 253 -31.61 -34.27 21.51
N ARG A 254 -31.08 -33.04 21.56
CA ARG A 254 -29.72 -32.78 21.03
C ARG A 254 -28.61 -33.23 21.98
N PRO A 255 -27.51 -33.79 21.45
CA PRO A 255 -26.30 -34.03 22.23
C PRO A 255 -25.76 -32.73 22.82
N THR A 256 -25.11 -32.85 23.98
CA THR A 256 -24.53 -31.77 24.77
C THR A 256 -23.51 -30.95 23.97
N GLY A 257 -23.92 -29.75 23.52
CA GLY A 257 -23.06 -28.77 22.86
C GLY A 257 -23.47 -28.37 21.44
N ARG A 258 -23.53 -27.07 21.14
CA ARG A 258 -23.66 -26.60 19.75
C ARG A 258 -22.35 -26.87 18.99
N ARG A 259 -22.46 -27.33 17.74
CA ARG A 259 -21.29 -27.62 16.91
C ARG A 259 -20.86 -26.39 16.12
N VAL A 260 -19.56 -26.09 16.15
CA VAL A 260 -18.94 -25.03 15.37
C VAL A 260 -17.78 -25.57 14.55
N VAL A 261 -17.67 -25.12 13.30
CA VAL A 261 -16.49 -25.37 12.45
C VAL A 261 -15.70 -24.07 12.34
N VAL A 262 -14.43 -24.12 12.74
CA VAL A 262 -13.50 -22.98 12.66
C VAL A 262 -12.51 -23.22 11.54
N VAL A 263 -12.55 -22.36 10.52
CA VAL A 263 -11.59 -22.35 9.40
C VAL A 263 -10.48 -21.36 9.72
N ARG A 264 -9.26 -21.87 9.94
CA ARG A 264 -8.11 -21.10 10.38
C ARG A 264 -7.10 -20.91 9.26
N HIS A 265 -6.72 -19.66 8.99
CA HIS A 265 -5.52 -19.36 8.24
C HIS A 265 -4.30 -19.33 9.18
N PRO A 266 -3.36 -20.30 9.11
CA PRO A 266 -2.35 -20.50 10.15
C PRO A 266 -1.38 -19.31 10.31
N HIS A 267 -1.09 -18.59 9.23
CA HIS A 267 -0.19 -17.42 9.27
C HIS A 267 -0.88 -16.14 9.72
N ASN A 268 -2.21 -16.03 9.55
CA ASN A 268 -2.95 -14.80 9.88
C ASN A 268 -3.57 -14.90 11.27
N CYS A 269 -3.90 -16.12 11.72
CA CYS A 269 -4.46 -16.40 13.03
C CYS A 269 -3.42 -17.16 13.87
N PRO A 270 -2.60 -16.49 14.70
CA PRO A 270 -1.62 -17.13 15.57
C PRO A 270 -2.30 -17.97 16.68
N ASP A 271 -1.53 -18.83 17.35
CA ASP A 271 -2.06 -19.78 18.35
C ASP A 271 -2.70 -19.08 19.56
N GLU A 272 -2.17 -17.91 19.94
CA GLU A 272 -2.74 -17.07 21.00
C GLU A 272 -4.16 -16.62 20.65
N LEU A 273 -4.37 -16.12 19.42
CA LEU A 273 -5.69 -15.73 18.93
C LEU A 273 -6.61 -16.96 18.77
N ALA A 274 -6.08 -18.09 18.31
CA ALA A 274 -6.85 -19.33 18.22
C ALA A 274 -7.34 -19.79 19.60
N THR A 275 -6.51 -19.69 20.64
CA THR A 275 -6.88 -19.99 22.02
C THR A 275 -7.99 -19.06 22.51
N GLN A 276 -7.85 -17.77 22.24
CA GLN A 276 -8.86 -16.75 22.53
C GLN A 276 -10.22 -17.03 21.84
N VAL A 277 -10.20 -17.50 20.59
CA VAL A 277 -11.41 -17.91 19.85
C VAL A 277 -12.04 -19.14 20.48
N ARG A 278 -11.25 -20.18 20.82
CA ARG A 278 -11.74 -21.40 21.50
C ARG A 278 -12.47 -21.07 22.79
N THR A 279 -11.87 -20.23 23.64
CA THR A 279 -12.44 -19.84 24.93
C THR A 279 -13.78 -19.11 24.74
N ARG A 280 -13.88 -18.18 23.80
CA ARG A 280 -15.12 -17.43 23.53
C ARG A 280 -16.23 -18.33 23.00
N LEU A 281 -15.91 -19.19 22.04
CA LEU A 281 -16.87 -20.18 21.52
C LEU A 281 -17.41 -21.08 22.63
N GLY A 282 -16.54 -21.56 23.53
CA GLY A 282 -16.94 -22.36 24.68
C GLY A 282 -17.88 -21.61 25.64
N ARG A 283 -17.58 -20.33 25.95
CA ARG A 283 -18.45 -19.48 26.78
C ARG A 283 -19.82 -19.24 26.17
N HIS A 284 -19.90 -19.21 24.84
CA HIS A 284 -21.15 -19.11 24.09
C HIS A 284 -21.78 -20.49 23.82
N GLY A 285 -21.36 -21.57 24.47
CA GLY A 285 -22.01 -22.88 24.38
C GLY A 285 -21.71 -23.70 23.11
N PHE A 286 -20.69 -23.31 22.35
CA PHE A 286 -20.14 -24.11 21.26
C PHE A 286 -19.02 -25.01 21.79
N THR A 287 -19.40 -26.15 22.37
CA THR A 287 -18.47 -27.09 23.01
C THR A 287 -17.96 -28.18 22.07
N ASP A 288 -18.66 -28.49 20.97
CA ASP A 288 -18.15 -29.34 19.88
C ASP A 288 -17.47 -28.47 18.82
N GLN A 289 -16.18 -28.20 19.01
CA GLN A 289 -15.40 -27.32 18.14
C GLN A 289 -14.52 -28.12 17.18
N ARG A 290 -14.87 -28.10 15.89
CA ARG A 290 -14.06 -28.67 14.80
C ARG A 290 -13.17 -27.59 14.21
N TRP A 291 -11.88 -27.87 14.09
CA TRP A 291 -10.89 -26.92 13.59
C TRP A 291 -10.26 -27.47 12.32
N THR A 292 -10.27 -26.67 11.27
CA THR A 292 -9.60 -26.98 10.01
C THR A 292 -8.73 -25.83 9.56
N SER A 293 -7.68 -26.12 8.81
CA SER A 293 -6.70 -25.13 8.37
C SER A 293 -6.76 -24.94 6.87
N THR A 294 -6.61 -23.70 6.41
CA THR A 294 -6.51 -23.39 4.98
C THR A 294 -5.14 -23.78 4.44
N THR A 295 -5.10 -24.34 3.23
CA THR A 295 -3.88 -24.50 2.43
C THR A 295 -4.05 -23.82 1.07
N VAL A 296 -2.98 -23.76 0.27
CA VAL A 296 -3.04 -23.20 -1.10
C VAL A 296 -4.01 -24.01 -1.96
N GLU A 297 -4.01 -25.33 -1.79
CA GLU A 297 -4.86 -26.29 -2.52
C GLU A 297 -6.28 -26.34 -1.95
N ARG A 298 -6.44 -26.01 -0.65
CA ARG A 298 -7.72 -26.05 0.06
C ARG A 298 -7.97 -24.73 0.82
N PRO A 299 -8.40 -23.65 0.12
CA PRO A 299 -8.63 -22.34 0.74
C PRO A 299 -9.73 -22.34 1.83
N GLY A 300 -10.70 -23.27 1.77
CA GLY A 300 -11.71 -23.47 2.80
C GLY A 300 -11.36 -24.56 3.83
N GLY A 301 -10.15 -25.13 3.77
CA GLY A 301 -9.79 -26.32 4.55
C GLY A 301 -10.77 -27.46 4.27
N GLY A 302 -11.19 -28.15 5.33
CA GLY A 302 -12.20 -29.24 5.35
C GLY A 302 -13.64 -28.77 5.54
N LEU A 303 -13.93 -27.48 5.33
CA LEU A 303 -15.26 -26.91 5.63
C LEU A 303 -16.39 -27.59 4.85
N ALA A 304 -16.17 -27.87 3.56
CA ALA A 304 -17.20 -28.47 2.70
C ALA A 304 -17.62 -29.85 3.21
N GLU A 305 -16.66 -30.69 3.63
CA GLU A 305 -16.93 -32.02 4.18
C GLU A 305 -17.65 -31.94 5.53
N GLU A 306 -17.25 -31.02 6.40
CA GLU A 306 -17.91 -30.82 7.70
C GLU A 306 -19.36 -30.32 7.52
N CYS A 307 -19.60 -29.41 6.57
CA CYS A 307 -20.96 -28.96 6.24
C CYS A 307 -21.79 -30.10 5.62
N ALA A 308 -21.21 -30.91 4.74
CA ALA A 308 -21.88 -32.06 4.14
C ALA A 308 -22.22 -33.16 5.17
N ALA A 309 -21.38 -33.36 6.19
CA ALA A 309 -21.65 -34.27 7.30
C ALA A 309 -22.83 -33.81 8.19
N GLY A 310 -23.21 -32.53 8.10
CA GLY A 310 -24.38 -31.97 8.77
C GLY A 310 -24.17 -31.67 10.26
N GLY A 311 -25.20 -31.04 10.85
CA GLY A 311 -25.23 -30.70 12.27
C GLY A 311 -24.33 -29.54 12.67
N VAL A 312 -23.83 -28.74 11.73
CA VAL A 312 -23.04 -27.53 12.01
C VAL A 312 -24.00 -26.37 12.35
N ASP A 313 -23.88 -25.81 13.55
CA ASP A 313 -24.71 -24.68 14.00
C ASP A 313 -24.07 -23.30 13.67
N LEU A 314 -22.75 -23.25 13.48
CA LEU A 314 -21.99 -22.02 13.18
C LEU A 314 -20.70 -22.35 12.43
N VAL A 315 -20.31 -21.48 11.49
CA VAL A 315 -18.97 -21.47 10.88
C VAL A 315 -18.24 -20.19 11.30
N VAL A 316 -16.97 -20.31 11.66
CA VAL A 316 -16.10 -19.16 12.02
C VAL A 316 -14.93 -19.08 11.06
N ALA A 317 -14.83 -17.99 10.31
CA ALA A 317 -13.70 -17.73 9.43
C ALA A 317 -12.62 -16.90 10.16
N CYS A 318 -11.51 -17.56 10.51
CA CYS A 318 -10.34 -16.96 11.12
C CYS A 318 -9.28 -16.68 10.05
N GLY A 319 -9.40 -15.55 9.35
CA GLY A 319 -8.49 -15.19 8.28
C GLY A 319 -8.72 -13.80 7.69
N GLY A 320 -8.15 -13.59 6.50
CA GLY A 320 -8.41 -12.42 5.68
C GLY A 320 -9.48 -12.66 4.62
N ASP A 321 -9.60 -11.74 3.66
CA ASP A 321 -10.66 -11.75 2.64
C ASP A 321 -10.75 -13.05 1.85
N GLY A 322 -9.63 -13.68 1.48
CA GLY A 322 -9.64 -14.97 0.77
C GLY A 322 -10.20 -16.13 1.61
N THR A 323 -9.90 -16.19 2.91
CA THR A 323 -10.49 -17.19 3.82
C THR A 323 -11.98 -16.95 3.99
N VAL A 324 -12.38 -15.68 4.13
CA VAL A 324 -13.79 -15.29 4.24
C VAL A 324 -14.56 -15.66 2.98
N ARG A 325 -14.02 -15.37 1.79
CA ARG A 325 -14.59 -15.76 0.49
C ARG A 325 -14.79 -17.27 0.40
N ALA A 326 -13.74 -18.04 0.70
CA ALA A 326 -13.81 -19.50 0.63
C ALA A 326 -14.86 -20.08 1.60
N CYS A 327 -15.02 -19.49 2.79
CA CYS A 327 -16.07 -19.90 3.72
C CYS A 327 -17.46 -19.48 3.22
N ALA A 328 -17.60 -18.22 2.76
CA ALA A 328 -18.84 -17.66 2.26
C ALA A 328 -19.38 -18.45 1.07
N ASP A 329 -18.52 -18.85 0.14
CA ASP A 329 -18.91 -19.62 -1.05
C ASP A 329 -19.51 -21.00 -0.69
N VAL A 330 -18.95 -21.66 0.34
CA VAL A 330 -19.43 -22.95 0.85
C VAL A 330 -20.74 -22.82 1.64
N VAL A 331 -20.86 -21.79 2.49
CA VAL A 331 -22.01 -21.68 3.41
C VAL A 331 -23.16 -20.86 2.83
N ALA A 332 -22.95 -20.09 1.77
CA ALA A 332 -24.01 -19.38 1.07
C ALA A 332 -25.12 -20.35 0.64
N ALA A 333 -26.37 -19.95 0.84
CA ALA A 333 -27.59 -20.73 0.60
C ALA A 333 -27.73 -22.03 1.44
N THR A 334 -26.80 -22.36 2.34
CA THR A 334 -26.96 -23.49 3.29
C THR A 334 -27.80 -23.12 4.52
N GLY A 335 -27.88 -21.82 4.80
CA GLY A 335 -28.43 -21.31 6.05
C GLY A 335 -27.50 -21.45 7.25
N ILE A 336 -26.30 -22.04 7.15
CA ILE A 336 -25.38 -22.06 8.30
C ILE A 336 -24.83 -20.62 8.51
N PRO A 337 -24.95 -20.02 9.70
CA PRO A 337 -24.43 -18.68 9.93
C PRO A 337 -22.90 -18.66 9.91
N LEU A 338 -22.34 -17.58 9.37
CA LEU A 338 -20.91 -17.30 9.31
C LEU A 338 -20.53 -16.15 10.27
N ALA A 339 -19.59 -16.40 11.17
CA ALA A 339 -18.93 -15.38 12.00
C ALA A 339 -17.52 -15.09 11.48
N LEU A 340 -17.07 -13.83 11.59
CA LEU A 340 -15.76 -13.41 11.12
C LEU A 340 -14.82 -13.13 12.30
N VAL A 341 -13.59 -13.63 12.20
CA VAL A 341 -12.46 -13.23 13.04
C VAL A 341 -11.45 -12.52 12.11
N PRO A 342 -11.52 -11.18 12.00
CA PRO A 342 -10.82 -10.40 10.98
C PRO A 342 -9.32 -10.27 11.26
N CYS A 343 -8.53 -11.31 10.96
CA CYS A 343 -7.08 -11.33 11.20
C CYS A 343 -6.23 -11.20 9.92
N GLY A 344 -6.83 -10.80 8.80
CA GLY A 344 -6.11 -10.43 7.57
C GLY A 344 -5.74 -8.94 7.48
N THR A 345 -5.11 -8.55 6.36
CA THR A 345 -4.71 -7.16 6.11
C THR A 345 -5.88 -6.28 5.64
N GLY A 346 -6.80 -6.84 4.85
CA GLY A 346 -7.95 -6.12 4.26
C GLY A 346 -9.16 -6.14 5.17
N ASN A 347 -9.70 -7.35 5.39
CA ASN A 347 -10.90 -7.58 6.18
C ASN A 347 -12.06 -6.71 5.68
N LEU A 348 -12.19 -6.60 4.35
CA LEU A 348 -13.11 -5.70 3.66
C LEU A 348 -14.56 -6.01 4.04
N LEU A 349 -14.95 -7.28 4.05
CA LEU A 349 -16.31 -7.64 4.45
C LEU A 349 -16.58 -7.25 5.91
N ALA A 350 -15.68 -7.59 6.84
CA ALA A 350 -15.82 -7.24 8.25
C ALA A 350 -15.92 -5.72 8.48
N ARG A 351 -15.11 -4.92 7.78
CA ARG A 351 -15.14 -3.46 7.84
C ARG A 351 -16.45 -2.88 7.31
N ASN A 352 -16.98 -3.40 6.21
CA ASN A 352 -18.25 -2.93 5.65
C ASN A 352 -19.46 -3.39 6.48
N LEU A 353 -19.27 -4.36 7.38
CA LEU A 353 -20.26 -4.79 8.38
C LEU A 353 -20.04 -4.11 9.74
N ASP A 354 -19.20 -3.07 9.81
CA ASP A 354 -18.87 -2.30 11.02
C ASP A 354 -18.37 -3.15 12.19
N LEU A 355 -17.73 -4.29 11.91
CA LEU A 355 -17.11 -5.11 12.96
C LEU A 355 -15.84 -4.44 13.50
N PRO A 356 -15.56 -4.58 14.81
CA PRO A 356 -14.32 -4.13 15.42
C PRO A 356 -13.06 -4.62 14.67
N ALA A 357 -12.03 -3.77 14.63
CA ALA A 357 -10.75 -4.15 14.03
C ALA A 357 -9.98 -5.17 14.87
N ASP A 358 -10.22 -5.23 16.19
CA ASP A 358 -9.67 -6.26 17.06
C ASP A 358 -10.39 -7.60 16.82
N PRO A 359 -9.69 -8.67 16.39
CA PRO A 359 -10.36 -9.91 15.97
C PRO A 359 -11.13 -10.61 17.08
N ALA A 360 -10.63 -10.52 18.31
CA ALA A 360 -11.23 -11.20 19.46
C ALA A 360 -12.51 -10.47 19.91
N THR A 361 -12.49 -9.15 19.89
CA THR A 361 -13.65 -8.28 20.16
C THR A 361 -14.71 -8.44 19.07
N ALA A 362 -14.31 -8.50 17.80
CA ALA A 362 -15.23 -8.73 16.68
C ALA A 362 -16.02 -10.03 16.84
N LEU A 363 -15.33 -11.12 17.23
CA LEU A 363 -16.00 -12.40 17.49
C LEU A 363 -16.93 -12.32 18.71
N GLU A 364 -16.48 -11.70 19.80
CA GLU A 364 -17.30 -11.58 21.02
C GLU A 364 -18.61 -10.84 20.72
N GLU A 365 -18.53 -9.69 20.04
CA GLU A 365 -19.69 -8.90 19.65
C GLU A 365 -20.60 -9.65 18.66
N ALA A 366 -20.01 -10.35 17.68
CA ALA A 366 -20.77 -11.17 16.75
C ALA A 366 -21.54 -12.29 17.47
N LEU A 367 -20.89 -13.03 18.38
CA LEU A 367 -21.51 -14.12 19.13
C LEU A 367 -22.64 -13.66 20.05
N GLY A 368 -22.51 -12.46 20.63
CA GLY A 368 -23.55 -11.81 21.43
C GLY A 368 -24.72 -11.23 20.63
N GLY A 369 -24.61 -11.21 19.29
CA GLY A 369 -25.62 -10.66 18.39
C GLY A 369 -26.58 -11.71 17.80
N GLY A 370 -27.07 -11.42 16.59
CA GLY A 370 -28.06 -12.22 15.88
C GLY A 370 -27.57 -12.76 14.53
N ASP A 371 -28.40 -13.57 13.88
CA ASP A 371 -28.16 -14.06 12.51
C ASP A 371 -28.93 -13.18 11.52
N PHE A 372 -28.21 -12.56 10.59
CA PHE A 372 -28.77 -11.67 9.58
C PHE A 372 -28.36 -12.14 8.18
N GLY A 373 -29.30 -12.12 7.23
CA GLY A 373 -28.99 -12.40 5.83
C GLY A 373 -28.30 -11.20 5.19
N ILE A 374 -27.22 -11.45 4.46
CA ILE A 374 -26.63 -10.49 3.53
C ILE A 374 -26.64 -11.05 2.12
N ASP A 375 -26.73 -10.15 1.17
CA ASP A 375 -26.66 -10.44 -0.25
C ASP A 375 -25.24 -10.86 -0.63
N VAL A 376 -25.13 -11.74 -1.61
CA VAL A 376 -23.85 -12.10 -2.24
C VAL A 376 -23.98 -11.99 -3.74
N GLY A 377 -22.90 -11.56 -4.39
CA GLY A 377 -22.84 -11.57 -5.85
C GLY A 377 -22.46 -12.97 -6.34
N ARG A 378 -23.04 -13.40 -7.46
CA ARG A 378 -22.62 -14.59 -8.22
C ARG A 378 -22.08 -14.14 -9.56
N VAL A 379 -20.84 -14.52 -9.86
CA VAL A 379 -20.14 -14.13 -11.08
C VAL A 379 -19.77 -15.34 -11.94
N GLU A 380 -19.93 -15.20 -13.25
CA GLU A 380 -19.65 -16.24 -14.25
C GLU A 380 -19.18 -15.62 -15.57
N GLY A 381 -18.56 -16.42 -16.45
CA GLY A 381 -18.11 -15.96 -17.77
C GLY A 381 -17.20 -16.95 -18.48
N ASP A 382 -16.57 -16.52 -19.56
CA ASP A 382 -15.71 -17.39 -20.38
C ASP A 382 -14.62 -18.04 -19.51
N GLY A 383 -14.59 -19.36 -19.36
CA GLY A 383 -13.58 -20.05 -18.55
C GLY A 383 -13.58 -19.67 -17.06
N LEU A 384 -14.65 -19.04 -16.56
CA LEU A 384 -14.88 -18.69 -15.16
C LEU A 384 -16.10 -19.48 -14.68
N PRO A 385 -15.92 -20.54 -13.86
CA PRO A 385 -17.06 -21.23 -13.28
C PRO A 385 -17.86 -20.28 -12.38
N PRO A 386 -19.16 -20.52 -12.21
CA PRO A 386 -19.94 -19.70 -11.30
C PRO A 386 -19.35 -19.67 -9.90
N THR A 387 -19.00 -18.48 -9.44
CA THR A 387 -18.31 -18.25 -8.18
C THR A 387 -19.06 -17.16 -7.41
N ARG A 388 -19.23 -17.32 -6.10
CA ARG A 388 -19.79 -16.25 -5.27
C ARG A 388 -18.73 -15.27 -4.78
N PHE A 389 -19.13 -14.03 -4.57
CA PHE A 389 -18.33 -12.97 -3.98
C PHE A 389 -19.16 -12.17 -2.99
N ALA A 390 -18.56 -11.83 -1.86
CA ALA A 390 -19.21 -11.04 -0.82
C ALA A 390 -18.84 -9.55 -0.92
N VAL A 391 -17.72 -9.21 -1.57
CA VAL A 391 -17.17 -7.86 -1.58
C VAL A 391 -17.27 -7.23 -2.97
N MET A 392 -16.47 -7.70 -3.94
CA MET A 392 -16.46 -7.16 -5.31
C MET A 392 -15.84 -8.11 -6.34
N THR A 393 -16.19 -7.88 -7.61
CA THR A 393 -15.54 -8.48 -8.78
C THR A 393 -15.26 -7.38 -9.80
N GLY A 394 -14.33 -7.60 -10.72
CA GLY A 394 -13.99 -6.57 -11.71
C GLY A 394 -13.05 -7.04 -12.81
N ALA A 395 -12.75 -6.10 -13.70
CA ALA A 395 -11.78 -6.29 -14.77
C ALA A 395 -11.01 -5.00 -15.06
N GLY A 396 -9.75 -5.17 -15.44
CA GLY A 396 -8.81 -4.08 -15.76
C GLY A 396 -7.97 -3.57 -14.59
N PHE A 397 -6.83 -2.99 -14.93
CA PHE A 397 -5.99 -2.06 -14.14
C PHE A 397 -5.81 -2.34 -12.63
N ASP A 398 -5.67 -3.55 -12.15
CA ASP A 398 -5.15 -4.77 -12.72
C ASP A 398 -5.67 -5.88 -11.80
N ALA A 399 -6.21 -6.99 -12.31
CA ALA A 399 -6.42 -8.18 -11.45
C ALA A 399 -5.08 -8.72 -10.88
N ALA A 400 -3.94 -8.13 -11.25
CA ALA A 400 -2.62 -8.25 -10.62
C ALA A 400 -2.25 -7.14 -9.62
N MET A 401 -3.11 -6.16 -9.32
CA MET A 401 -2.85 -5.20 -8.23
C MET A 401 -2.83 -5.92 -6.85
N VAL A 402 -3.49 -7.08 -6.76
CA VAL A 402 -3.38 -8.00 -5.61
C VAL A 402 -2.06 -8.77 -5.60
N ARG A 403 -1.39 -8.91 -6.75
CA ARG A 403 -0.11 -9.64 -6.90
C ARG A 403 1.14 -8.80 -6.63
N ASP A 404 1.12 -7.49 -6.90
CA ASP A 404 2.36 -6.69 -6.94
C ASP A 404 2.60 -5.72 -5.75
N ALA A 405 1.66 -5.65 -4.81
CA ALA A 405 1.87 -4.94 -3.55
C ALA A 405 2.47 -5.90 -2.51
N SER A 406 3.80 -5.93 -2.40
CA SER A 406 4.47 -6.72 -1.35
C SER A 406 3.81 -6.43 0.03
N PRO A 407 3.53 -7.45 0.86
CA PRO A 407 2.93 -7.28 2.18
C PRO A 407 3.67 -6.27 3.07
N ALA A 408 4.97 -6.08 2.81
CA ALA A 408 5.84 -5.11 3.45
C ALA A 408 5.58 -3.64 3.05
N LEU A 409 5.09 -3.39 1.83
CA LEU A 409 4.70 -2.06 1.35
C LEU A 409 3.31 -1.69 1.89
N LYS A 410 2.42 -2.68 2.04
CA LYS A 410 1.08 -2.55 2.65
C LYS A 410 1.13 -2.11 4.12
N ALA A 411 2.13 -2.55 4.88
CA ALA A 411 2.24 -2.26 6.31
C ALA A 411 2.92 -0.91 6.65
N ARG A 412 3.64 -0.27 5.71
CA ARG A 412 4.50 0.90 6.01
C ARG A 412 4.10 2.22 5.33
N LEU A 413 3.36 2.17 4.22
CA LEU A 413 3.10 3.36 3.39
C LEU A 413 1.61 3.73 3.26
N GLY A 414 0.70 2.91 3.80
CA GLY A 414 -0.74 3.17 3.72
C GLY A 414 -1.20 3.49 2.30
N TRP A 415 -2.06 4.49 2.16
CA TRP A 415 -2.65 4.97 0.89
C TRP A 415 -1.61 5.32 -0.21
N VAL A 416 -0.35 5.61 0.15
CA VAL A 416 0.72 5.95 -0.80
C VAL A 416 1.15 4.75 -1.65
N ALA A 417 1.07 3.52 -1.11
CA ALA A 417 1.33 2.31 -1.89
C ALA A 417 0.22 2.06 -2.93
N TYR A 418 -1.02 2.45 -2.60
CA TYR A 418 -2.18 2.33 -3.50
C TYR A 418 -2.11 3.35 -4.63
N THR A 419 -1.70 4.60 -4.34
CA THR A 419 -1.51 5.65 -5.35
C THR A 419 -0.31 5.39 -6.26
N LEU A 420 0.80 4.83 -5.75
CA LEU A 420 1.94 4.43 -6.58
C LEU A 420 1.63 3.24 -7.50
N SER A 421 0.86 2.25 -7.05
CA SER A 421 0.40 1.15 -7.91
C SER A 421 -0.58 1.65 -8.98
N ALA A 422 -1.56 2.48 -8.61
CA ALA A 422 -2.46 3.14 -9.57
C ALA A 422 -1.70 4.04 -10.57
N ALA A 423 -0.59 4.67 -10.15
CA ALA A 423 0.26 5.51 -10.98
C ALA A 423 1.08 4.73 -12.04
N ARG A 424 1.40 3.46 -11.80
CA ARG A 424 2.12 2.60 -12.76
C ARG A 424 1.29 2.28 -13.99
N HIS A 425 -0.01 2.18 -13.78
CA HIS A 425 -0.91 1.75 -14.83
C HIS A 425 -1.51 2.93 -15.60
N LEU A 426 -1.30 4.21 -15.24
CA LEU A 426 -1.86 5.43 -15.90
C LEU A 426 -1.80 5.43 -17.45
N ARG A 427 -0.94 4.59 -18.05
CA ARG A 427 -0.69 4.39 -19.47
C ARG A 427 -1.31 3.12 -20.08
N ASP A 428 -1.95 2.23 -19.31
CA ASP A 428 -2.58 1.03 -19.87
C ASP A 428 -3.70 1.44 -20.82
N PRO A 429 -3.86 0.71 -21.93
CA PRO A 429 -4.87 1.05 -22.93
C PRO A 429 -6.26 0.93 -22.31
N ARG A 430 -7.11 1.91 -22.62
CA ARG A 430 -8.54 1.86 -22.27
C ARG A 430 -9.17 0.66 -22.96
N MET A 431 -9.82 -0.20 -22.19
CA MET A 431 -10.60 -1.30 -22.73
C MET A 431 -11.90 -0.76 -23.31
N ARG A 432 -12.30 -1.30 -24.47
CA ARG A 432 -13.65 -1.09 -25.01
C ARG A 432 -14.56 -2.15 -24.42
N LEU A 433 -15.68 -1.72 -23.82
CA LEU A 433 -16.62 -2.60 -23.16
C LEU A 433 -18.07 -2.21 -23.49
N ILE A 434 -18.95 -3.20 -23.41
CA ILE A 434 -20.39 -3.04 -23.54
C ILE A 434 -21.02 -3.56 -22.25
N ILE A 435 -21.80 -2.72 -21.59
CA ILE A 435 -22.53 -3.08 -20.38
C ILE A 435 -24.00 -3.26 -20.73
N ARG A 436 -24.62 -4.28 -20.14
CA ARG A 436 -26.07 -4.45 -20.12
C ARG A 436 -26.52 -4.65 -18.68
N LEU A 437 -27.44 -3.79 -18.24
CA LEU A 437 -27.99 -3.77 -16.89
C LEU A 437 -29.43 -4.27 -16.93
N ASP A 438 -29.77 -5.24 -16.10
CA ASP A 438 -31.13 -5.80 -15.94
C ASP A 438 -31.79 -6.17 -17.29
N GLY A 439 -30.98 -6.67 -18.24
CA GLY A 439 -31.44 -7.06 -19.58
C GLY A 439 -31.73 -5.90 -20.54
N GLY A 440 -31.57 -4.65 -20.10
CA GLY A 440 -31.89 -3.43 -20.84
C GLY A 440 -30.98 -3.10 -22.03
N ARG A 441 -30.91 -1.82 -22.40
CA ARG A 441 -30.14 -1.36 -23.57
C ARG A 441 -28.64 -1.58 -23.38
N ARG A 442 -27.94 -1.85 -24.48
CA ARG A 442 -26.48 -2.00 -24.52
C ARG A 442 -25.80 -0.63 -24.40
N ILE A 443 -25.02 -0.43 -23.36
CA ILE A 443 -24.27 0.79 -23.07
C ILE A 443 -22.81 0.60 -23.49
N ARG A 444 -22.37 1.28 -24.56
CA ARG A 444 -20.99 1.21 -25.03
C ARG A 444 -20.12 2.21 -24.27
N ARG A 445 -19.00 1.75 -23.72
CA ARG A 445 -18.05 2.59 -22.97
C ARG A 445 -16.61 2.23 -23.27
N ARG A 446 -15.72 3.13 -22.86
CA ARG A 446 -14.29 2.88 -22.73
C ARG A 446 -13.92 3.21 -21.31
N ALA A 447 -13.22 2.29 -20.65
CA ALA A 447 -12.75 2.49 -19.29
C ALA A 447 -11.36 1.87 -19.14
N ARG A 448 -10.67 2.20 -18.07
CA ARG A 448 -9.42 1.53 -17.67
C ARG A 448 -9.72 0.37 -16.73
N MET A 449 -10.76 0.51 -15.92
CA MET A 449 -11.22 -0.50 -14.96
C MET A 449 -12.74 -0.46 -14.87
N VAL A 450 -13.34 -1.62 -14.63
CA VAL A 450 -14.72 -1.80 -14.18
C VAL A 450 -14.72 -2.60 -12.89
N VAL A 451 -15.40 -2.09 -11.87
CA VAL A 451 -15.60 -2.80 -10.59
C VAL A 451 -17.10 -2.93 -10.36
N ILE A 452 -17.51 -4.11 -9.94
CA ILE A 452 -18.87 -4.48 -9.54
C ILE A 452 -18.79 -4.91 -8.07
N GLY A 453 -19.41 -4.16 -7.17
CA GLY A 453 -19.32 -4.41 -5.73
C GLY A 453 -20.67 -4.62 -5.08
N ASN A 454 -20.67 -5.51 -4.08
CA ASN A 454 -21.75 -5.71 -3.12
C ASN A 454 -21.59 -4.76 -1.91
N VAL A 455 -20.35 -4.43 -1.56
CA VAL A 455 -20.01 -3.46 -0.50
C VAL A 455 -19.14 -2.33 -1.03
N GLY A 456 -19.12 -1.21 -0.31
CA GLY A 456 -18.67 0.08 -0.84
C GLY A 456 -17.26 0.52 -0.46
N THR A 457 -16.77 0.05 0.67
CA THR A 457 -15.58 0.61 1.32
C THR A 457 -14.37 -0.31 1.13
N LEU A 458 -13.26 0.27 0.68
CA LEU A 458 -11.97 -0.40 0.53
C LEU A 458 -11.07 -0.21 1.76
N GLN A 459 -9.87 -0.80 1.70
CA GLN A 459 -8.82 -0.56 2.68
C GLN A 459 -8.50 0.93 2.82
N GLY A 460 -8.26 1.37 4.06
CA GLY A 460 -7.97 2.77 4.37
C GLY A 460 -9.20 3.68 4.44
N GLY A 461 -10.42 3.13 4.44
CA GLY A 461 -11.65 3.90 4.56
C GLY A 461 -12.09 4.58 3.26
N LEU A 462 -11.50 4.19 2.13
CA LEU A 462 -11.89 4.72 0.83
C LEU A 462 -13.26 4.15 0.41
N GLU A 463 -14.28 5.00 0.42
CA GLU A 463 -15.60 4.67 -0.13
C GLU A 463 -15.55 4.74 -1.68
N LEU A 464 -15.32 3.59 -2.32
CA LEU A 464 -15.25 3.48 -3.79
C LEU A 464 -16.65 3.47 -4.40
N LEU A 465 -17.56 2.66 -3.85
CA LEU A 465 -18.94 2.50 -4.29
C LEU A 465 -19.88 2.99 -3.17
N PRO A 466 -20.22 4.29 -3.15
CA PRO A 466 -20.89 4.91 -2.00
C PRO A 466 -22.34 4.51 -1.79
N ARG A 467 -22.95 3.87 -2.79
CA ARG A 467 -24.33 3.37 -2.70
C ARG A 467 -24.39 1.87 -2.41
N ALA A 468 -23.25 1.18 -2.36
CA ALA A 468 -23.21 -0.26 -2.19
C ALA A 468 -23.60 -0.61 -0.75
N ARG A 469 -24.61 -1.46 -0.63
CA ARG A 469 -25.09 -1.97 0.65
C ARG A 469 -25.32 -3.47 0.53
N PRO A 470 -24.88 -4.25 1.53
CA PRO A 470 -24.94 -5.71 1.51
C PRO A 470 -26.36 -6.27 1.69
N ASP A 471 -27.38 -5.43 1.80
CA ASP A 471 -28.79 -5.78 2.02
C ASP A 471 -29.75 -5.08 1.03
N SER A 472 -29.20 -4.47 -0.02
CA SER A 472 -29.98 -3.66 -0.97
C SER A 472 -30.69 -4.45 -2.06
N GLY A 473 -30.35 -5.74 -2.22
CA GLY A 473 -30.76 -6.56 -3.36
C GLY A 473 -30.18 -6.08 -4.68
N ARG A 474 -29.10 -5.28 -4.68
CA ARG A 474 -28.49 -4.68 -5.87
C ARG A 474 -26.96 -4.70 -5.80
N LEU A 475 -26.33 -4.71 -6.96
CA LEU A 475 -24.89 -4.53 -7.14
C LEU A 475 -24.60 -3.14 -7.70
N GLU A 476 -23.54 -2.53 -7.22
CA GLU A 476 -23.06 -1.23 -7.70
C GLU A 476 -21.87 -1.41 -8.65
N ILE A 477 -21.83 -0.59 -9.71
CA ILE A 477 -20.77 -0.58 -10.70
C ILE A 477 -20.08 0.76 -10.67
N VAL A 478 -18.76 0.77 -10.79
CA VAL A 478 -17.99 1.96 -11.16
C VAL A 478 -17.11 1.68 -12.37
N LEU A 479 -17.20 2.57 -13.36
CA LEU A 479 -16.26 2.66 -14.46
C LEU A 479 -15.24 3.75 -14.16
N PHE A 480 -13.97 3.40 -14.27
CA PHE A 480 -12.87 4.32 -14.06
C PHE A 480 -12.24 4.70 -15.40
N ASP A 481 -12.44 5.92 -15.86
CA ASP A 481 -12.03 6.43 -17.19
C ASP A 481 -11.37 7.82 -17.16
N PRO A 482 -10.37 8.11 -16.29
CA PRO A 482 -9.69 9.40 -16.30
C PRO A 482 -8.93 9.67 -17.61
N ARG A 483 -9.06 10.90 -18.12
CA ARG A 483 -8.46 11.39 -19.38
C ARG A 483 -7.51 12.56 -19.13
N GLY A 484 -6.28 12.43 -19.63
CA GLY A 484 -5.23 13.44 -19.44
C GLY A 484 -4.90 13.69 -17.96
N ALA A 485 -3.95 14.59 -17.69
CA ALA A 485 -3.53 14.90 -16.32
C ALA A 485 -4.68 15.47 -15.47
N ALA A 486 -5.53 16.32 -16.07
CA ALA A 486 -6.68 16.92 -15.40
C ALA A 486 -7.72 15.88 -14.96
N GLY A 487 -8.06 14.90 -15.81
CA GLY A 487 -9.00 13.85 -15.45
C GLY A 487 -8.48 12.94 -14.33
N TRP A 488 -7.16 12.67 -14.31
CA TRP A 488 -6.52 11.95 -13.22
C TRP A 488 -6.54 12.72 -11.90
N LEU A 489 -6.24 14.03 -11.93
CA LEU A 489 -6.34 14.89 -10.75
C LEU A 489 -7.78 14.99 -10.23
N ALA A 490 -8.76 15.12 -11.12
CA ALA A 490 -10.17 15.14 -10.76
C ALA A 490 -10.62 13.82 -10.11
N ALA A 491 -10.18 12.68 -10.64
CA ALA A 491 -10.46 11.37 -10.06
C ALA A 491 -9.82 11.23 -8.67
N ALA A 492 -8.54 11.60 -8.54
CA ALA A 492 -7.81 11.53 -7.28
C ALA A 492 -8.43 12.42 -6.20
N THR A 493 -8.77 13.67 -6.53
CA THR A 493 -9.44 14.60 -5.61
C THR A 493 -10.82 14.11 -5.19
N HIS A 494 -11.61 13.55 -6.12
CA HIS A 494 -12.91 12.96 -5.80
C HIS A 494 -12.80 11.79 -4.83
N LEU A 495 -11.88 10.85 -5.08
CA LEU A 495 -11.66 9.69 -4.21
C LEU A 495 -11.06 10.11 -2.86
N ALA A 496 -10.12 11.05 -2.83
CA ALA A 496 -9.52 11.55 -1.58
C ALA A 496 -10.56 12.21 -0.66
N ALA A 497 -11.52 12.96 -1.22
CA ALA A 497 -12.61 13.57 -0.45
C ALA A 497 -13.51 12.53 0.24
N ARG A 498 -13.48 11.26 -0.19
CA ARG A 498 -14.25 10.15 0.37
C ARG A 498 -13.51 9.29 1.38
N VAL A 499 -12.20 9.51 1.56
CA VAL A 499 -11.43 8.85 2.64
C VAL A 499 -11.76 9.44 4.02
N VAL A 500 -12.21 10.69 4.06
CA VAL A 500 -12.39 11.49 5.28
C VAL A 500 -13.86 11.55 5.74
N ARG A 501 -14.82 11.14 4.89
CA ARG A 501 -16.26 11.27 5.19
C ARG A 501 -16.82 9.98 5.78
N ARG A 502 -17.68 10.12 6.81
CA ARG A 502 -18.62 9.05 7.19
C ARG A 502 -19.59 8.79 6.02
N PRO A 503 -20.07 7.54 5.86
CA PRO A 503 -21.00 7.19 4.79
C PRO A 503 -22.17 8.17 4.76
N ALA A 504 -22.47 8.71 3.59
CA ALA A 504 -23.55 9.67 3.43
C ALA A 504 -24.91 9.00 3.65
N PRO A 505 -25.89 9.68 4.28
CA PRO A 505 -27.26 9.17 4.36
C PRO A 505 -27.86 9.03 2.95
N ALA A 506 -28.78 8.08 2.81
CA ALA A 506 -29.37 7.69 1.53
C ALA A 506 -29.98 8.91 0.77
N PRO A 507 -29.80 9.01 -0.55
CA PRO A 507 -30.59 9.95 -1.34
C PRO A 507 -32.08 9.58 -1.27
N SER A 508 -32.94 10.60 -1.16
CA SER A 508 -34.40 10.45 -1.11
C SER A 508 -34.96 9.77 -2.37
N PRO A 509 -36.08 9.04 -2.26
CA PRO A 509 -36.67 8.30 -3.38
C PRO A 509 -37.30 9.29 -4.39
N GLY A 510 -36.50 9.73 -5.36
CA GLY A 510 -36.98 10.31 -6.61
C GLY A 510 -37.21 9.23 -7.68
N ASP A 511 -37.74 9.63 -8.83
CA ASP A 511 -37.96 8.78 -10.01
C ASP A 511 -36.74 7.86 -10.27
N PRO A 512 -36.85 6.53 -10.05
CA PRO A 512 -35.72 5.61 -10.06
C PRO A 512 -34.91 5.64 -11.35
N ASP A 513 -35.59 5.83 -12.47
CA ASP A 513 -35.04 5.62 -13.82
C ASP A 513 -34.76 6.94 -14.57
N GLY A 514 -34.95 8.08 -13.92
CA GLY A 514 -34.59 9.39 -14.45
C GLY A 514 -33.06 9.60 -14.55
N PRO A 515 -32.57 10.58 -15.33
CA PRO A 515 -31.14 10.94 -15.40
C PRO A 515 -30.57 11.44 -14.06
N ASN A 516 -31.43 11.83 -13.11
CA ASN A 516 -31.11 12.16 -11.72
C ASN A 516 -31.69 11.13 -10.72
N GLY A 517 -32.23 10.02 -11.21
CA GLY A 517 -32.79 8.94 -10.42
C GLY A 517 -31.71 8.07 -9.76
N PRO A 518 -32.01 7.35 -8.67
CA PRO A 518 -31.07 6.45 -8.02
C PRO A 518 -30.46 5.37 -8.95
N ASN A 519 -31.13 4.99 -10.05
CA ASN A 519 -30.65 3.97 -11.00
C ASN A 519 -29.98 4.54 -12.26
N GLY A 520 -30.01 5.86 -12.47
CA GLY A 520 -29.40 6.51 -13.63
C GLY A 520 -27.86 6.54 -13.56
N PRO A 521 -27.15 6.61 -14.72
CA PRO A 521 -25.70 6.73 -14.73
C PRO A 521 -25.26 8.03 -14.05
N HIS A 522 -24.52 7.92 -12.95
CA HIS A 522 -24.04 9.07 -12.19
C HIS A 522 -22.57 9.33 -12.53
N VAL A 523 -22.33 10.36 -13.34
CA VAL A 523 -20.99 10.76 -13.80
C VAL A 523 -20.41 11.82 -12.87
N VAL A 524 -19.19 11.60 -12.37
CA VAL A 524 -18.50 12.53 -11.47
C VAL A 524 -17.06 12.80 -11.91
N ALA A 525 -16.38 13.70 -11.20
CA ALA A 525 -14.97 14.01 -11.42
C ALA A 525 -14.64 14.38 -12.89
N GLY A 526 -15.52 15.17 -13.51
CA GLY A 526 -15.35 15.60 -14.91
C GLY A 526 -15.44 14.46 -15.94
N GLY A 527 -16.12 13.36 -15.60
CA GLY A 527 -16.25 12.19 -16.49
C GLY A 527 -15.25 11.07 -16.20
N SER A 528 -14.41 11.21 -15.18
CA SER A 528 -13.41 10.20 -14.83
C SER A 528 -13.99 8.99 -14.10
N LEU A 529 -15.14 9.13 -13.43
CA LEU A 529 -15.87 8.02 -12.83
C LEU A 529 -17.34 8.05 -13.25
N GLU A 530 -17.89 6.89 -13.58
CA GLU A 530 -19.32 6.71 -13.93
C GLU A 530 -19.88 5.53 -13.13
N TYR A 531 -20.94 5.79 -12.37
CA TYR A 531 -21.57 4.81 -11.47
C TYR A 531 -22.91 4.29 -12.01
N PHE A 532 -23.21 3.02 -11.74
CA PHE A 532 -24.49 2.38 -12.08
C PHE A 532 -24.94 1.42 -10.97
N SER A 533 -26.22 1.07 -10.95
CA SER A 533 -26.80 0.09 -10.03
C SER A 533 -27.71 -0.89 -10.79
N ALA A 534 -27.61 -2.19 -10.52
CA ALA A 534 -28.43 -3.22 -11.18
C ALA A 534 -28.52 -4.51 -10.34
N THR A 535 -29.50 -5.36 -10.63
CA THR A 535 -29.62 -6.70 -10.04
C THR A 535 -28.86 -7.75 -10.85
N ARG A 536 -28.76 -7.54 -12.17
CA ARG A 536 -27.96 -8.35 -13.10
C ARG A 536 -27.16 -7.47 -14.05
N ILE A 537 -25.88 -7.79 -14.19
CA ILE A 537 -24.89 -7.02 -14.92
C ILE A 537 -24.17 -7.94 -15.89
N GLU A 538 -24.20 -7.61 -17.18
CA GLU A 538 -23.40 -8.26 -18.21
C GLU A 538 -22.37 -7.27 -18.76
N VAL A 539 -21.09 -7.63 -18.69
CA VAL A 539 -19.98 -6.86 -19.25
C VAL A 539 -19.31 -7.69 -20.34
N ARG A 540 -19.34 -7.16 -21.58
CA ARG A 540 -18.62 -7.72 -22.72
C ARG A 540 -17.44 -6.84 -23.09
N PHE A 541 -16.25 -7.40 -23.05
CA PHE A 541 -15.00 -6.75 -23.44
C PHE A 541 -14.70 -7.01 -24.92
N ALA A 542 -14.13 -6.02 -25.61
CA ALA A 542 -13.73 -6.20 -27.01
C ALA A 542 -12.53 -7.13 -27.20
N ARG A 543 -11.78 -7.41 -26.13
CA ARG A 543 -10.66 -8.37 -26.05
C ARG A 543 -10.69 -9.00 -24.66
N ALA A 544 -10.19 -10.23 -24.52
CA ALA A 544 -10.06 -10.88 -23.22
C ALA A 544 -9.36 -9.94 -22.22
N GLN A 545 -9.91 -9.84 -21.01
CA GLN A 545 -9.36 -9.07 -19.91
C GLN A 545 -9.10 -10.00 -18.72
N ALA A 546 -8.06 -9.70 -17.95
CA ALA A 546 -7.89 -10.28 -16.63
C ALA A 546 -9.05 -9.86 -15.71
N ARG A 547 -9.56 -10.81 -14.94
CA ARG A 547 -10.73 -10.67 -14.06
C ARG A 547 -10.33 -11.00 -12.63
N GLU A 548 -11.04 -10.41 -11.67
CA GLU A 548 -10.82 -10.59 -10.24
C GLU A 548 -12.14 -10.89 -9.52
N VAL A 549 -12.07 -11.71 -8.47
CA VAL A 549 -13.19 -11.98 -7.56
C VAL A 549 -12.69 -11.94 -6.12
N ASP A 550 -13.15 -10.96 -5.34
CA ASP A 550 -12.79 -10.77 -3.92
C ASP A 550 -11.27 -10.80 -3.65
N GLY A 551 -10.49 -10.26 -4.60
CA GLY A 551 -9.03 -10.20 -4.54
C GLY A 551 -8.30 -11.36 -5.25
N ASP A 552 -8.99 -12.41 -5.68
CA ASP A 552 -8.37 -13.53 -6.38
C ASP A 552 -8.38 -13.35 -7.89
N SER A 553 -7.23 -13.56 -8.53
CA SER A 553 -7.10 -13.47 -9.99
C SER A 553 -7.77 -14.67 -10.66
N MET A 554 -8.64 -14.39 -11.62
CA MET A 554 -9.31 -15.40 -12.45
C MET A 554 -8.70 -15.46 -13.85
N SER A 555 -9.06 -16.51 -14.60
CA SER A 555 -8.71 -16.65 -16.02
C SER A 555 -9.14 -15.42 -16.81
N GLU A 556 -8.43 -15.12 -17.91
CA GLU A 556 -8.84 -14.04 -18.80
C GLU A 556 -10.10 -14.43 -19.59
N GLY A 557 -10.98 -13.47 -19.84
CA GLY A 557 -12.21 -13.71 -20.61
C GLY A 557 -12.77 -12.44 -21.23
N ALA A 558 -13.64 -12.59 -22.24
CA ALA A 558 -14.30 -11.47 -22.91
C ALA A 558 -15.71 -11.21 -22.34
N LEU A 559 -16.27 -12.16 -21.59
CA LEU A 559 -17.55 -12.03 -20.90
C LEU A 559 -17.39 -12.13 -19.38
N LEU A 560 -18.08 -11.24 -18.67
CA LEU A 560 -18.27 -11.26 -17.22
C LEU A 560 -19.74 -10.96 -16.94
N THR A 561 -20.45 -11.89 -16.31
CA THR A 561 -21.84 -11.70 -15.86
C THR A 561 -21.87 -11.79 -14.35
N ALA A 562 -22.44 -10.78 -13.69
CA ALA A 562 -22.64 -10.76 -12.25
C ALA A 562 -24.14 -10.59 -11.94
N GLY A 563 -24.66 -11.39 -11.02
CA GLY A 563 -26.02 -11.26 -10.49
C GLY A 563 -26.00 -11.25 -8.96
N ILE A 564 -27.02 -10.67 -8.36
CA ILE A 564 -27.19 -10.66 -6.89
C ILE A 564 -28.02 -11.87 -6.42
N GLU A 565 -27.64 -12.46 -5.29
CA GLU A 565 -28.41 -13.47 -4.55
C GLU A 565 -28.84 -12.88 -3.20
N PRO A 566 -30.05 -12.31 -3.09
CA PRO A 566 -30.46 -11.57 -1.90
C PRO A 566 -30.54 -12.46 -0.65
N GLY A 567 -29.94 -11.99 0.46
CA GLY A 567 -29.97 -12.65 1.75
C GLY A 567 -29.35 -14.06 1.80
N ALA A 568 -28.61 -14.48 0.77
CA ALA A 568 -28.14 -15.87 0.63
C ALA A 568 -27.04 -16.24 1.63
N LEU A 569 -26.28 -15.28 2.18
CA LEU A 569 -25.27 -15.54 3.20
C LEU A 569 -25.79 -15.11 4.57
N ARG A 570 -26.02 -16.08 5.48
CA ARG A 570 -26.34 -15.78 6.87
C ARG A 570 -25.08 -15.42 7.64
N MET A 571 -25.05 -14.25 8.25
CA MET A 571 -23.94 -13.71 9.02
C MET A 571 -24.34 -13.58 10.49
N ARG A 572 -23.46 -14.00 11.39
CA ARG A 572 -23.55 -13.75 12.83
C ARG A 572 -22.95 -12.39 13.12
N LEU A 573 -23.75 -11.41 13.52
CA LEU A 573 -23.35 -10.00 13.67
C LEU A 573 -23.97 -9.38 14.94
N PRO A 574 -23.32 -8.36 15.55
CA PRO A 574 -23.88 -7.66 16.71
C PRO A 574 -25.21 -6.96 16.42
N ARG A 575 -25.43 -6.51 15.18
CA ARG A 575 -26.63 -5.81 14.71
C ARG A 575 -26.90 -6.14 13.24
N ALA A 576 -28.11 -5.83 12.78
CA ALA A 576 -28.45 -5.92 11.37
C ALA A 576 -27.56 -4.98 10.54
N PRO A 577 -27.12 -5.40 9.34
CA PRO A 577 -26.42 -4.52 8.40
C PRO A 577 -27.21 -3.23 8.17
N GLY A 578 -26.52 -2.08 8.10
CA GLY A 578 -27.15 -0.78 7.83
C GLY A 578 -27.93 -0.14 8.99
N ALA A 579 -28.05 -0.78 10.15
CA ALA A 579 -28.66 -0.18 11.33
C ALA A 579 -27.70 0.86 11.97
N THR A 580 -28.10 2.13 12.04
CA THR A 580 -27.31 3.18 12.69
C THR A 580 -27.12 2.89 14.18
N ALA A 581 -25.89 2.99 14.67
CA ALA A 581 -25.60 2.96 16.10
C ALA A 581 -26.39 4.07 16.81
N LEU A 582 -27.27 3.71 17.75
CA LEU A 582 -27.83 4.69 18.69
C LEU A 582 -26.65 5.32 19.45
N PRO A 583 -26.61 6.66 19.59
CA PRO A 583 -25.58 7.29 20.41
C PRO A 583 -25.67 6.71 21.83
N HIS A 584 -24.53 6.23 22.34
CA HIS A 584 -24.41 5.92 23.76
C HIS A 584 -24.80 7.17 24.55
N ALA A 585 -25.97 7.13 25.20
CA ALA A 585 -26.31 8.11 26.21
C ALA A 585 -25.23 8.03 27.31
N PRO A 586 -24.59 9.15 27.70
CA PRO A 586 -23.71 9.15 28.86
C PRO A 586 -24.54 8.71 30.08
N GLY A 587 -24.06 7.69 30.78
CA GLY A 587 -24.76 7.07 31.89
C GLY A 587 -25.24 8.10 32.90
N HIS A 588 -26.56 8.16 33.10
CA HIS A 588 -27.11 8.78 34.29
C HIS A 588 -26.63 7.98 35.50
N SER A 589 -25.70 8.58 36.24
CA SER A 589 -25.40 8.21 37.61
C SER A 589 -26.68 8.32 38.43
N SER A 590 -27.29 7.18 38.75
CA SER A 590 -28.34 7.08 39.77
C SER A 590 -27.71 7.35 41.14
N GLN A 591 -27.66 8.61 41.54
CA GLN A 591 -27.53 8.98 42.94
C GLN A 591 -28.90 8.76 43.60
N THR A 592 -29.01 7.66 44.34
CA THR A 592 -30.05 7.45 45.35
C THR A 592 -29.87 8.46 46.48
N PRO A 593 -30.90 9.23 46.87
CA PRO A 593 -30.83 10.07 48.06
C PRO A 593 -31.00 9.19 49.31
N HIS A 594 -29.96 9.17 50.15
CA HIS A 594 -30.03 8.68 51.53
C HIS A 594 -30.62 9.78 52.42
N THR A 595 -31.75 9.49 53.06
CA THR A 595 -32.18 10.19 54.28
C THR A 595 -32.78 9.22 55.28
N ALA A 596 -32.18 9.25 56.48
CA ALA A 596 -32.70 8.97 57.82
C ALA A 596 -33.12 7.54 58.20
N HIS A 597 -32.40 6.93 59.15
CA HIS A 597 -32.77 6.94 60.58
C HIS A 597 -31.76 6.16 61.44
N HIS A 598 -31.52 6.70 62.65
CA HIS A 598 -30.77 6.19 63.81
C HIS A 598 -29.25 6.43 63.88
#